data_AF-A0A1Z5KCF6-F1
#
_entry.id   AF-A0A1Z5KCF6-F1
#
_cell.length_a   1.000
_cell.length_b   1.000
_cell.length_c   1.000
_cell.angle_alpha   90.00
_cell.angle_beta   90.00
_cell.angle_gamma   90.00
#
_symmetry.space_group_name_H-M   'P 1'
#
loop_
_entity.id
_entity.type
_entity.pdbx_description
1 polymer ?
#
loop_
_entity_poly.entity_id
_entity_poly.type
_entity_poly.pdbx_seq_one_letter_code
_entity_poly.pdbx_strand_id
1 'polypeptide(L)'
;MTRSLKRRRCLLLLPFVILVHSAQGFSPSPTRNNRDRLTLHLIPLRTLYPKVDSTTNENSCLNSNFQLRSDPSFELCVVEEDDLPDTARFVVESFGSEAIRLSNDMTSSFEQFILQPTVDLLNGYSGIVAFAEVLAGLRSRIRGRLTKNNMGLRGPYPDEEDATETALVLVLARPVQNDTKKMNKNWRIEIIGSVELRIQPCDAKIPFTLPWLDRLERRLWNKSTKVQQQPYLSNLCVAEAYRGQSIGRALVQCVEEIAGTVWGYSKIYLHVDVDNTAAYQLYTGTGYRDVGQRWNPFWAGSAAEIGYFVKELQ
;
A
#
# COMPACT_ATOMS: atom_id res chain seq x y z
N MET A 1 44.44 -27.10 -5.06
CA MET A 1 43.16 -27.56 -4.50
C MET A 1 43.09 -27.17 -3.03
N THR A 2 42.49 -26.03 -2.70
CA THR A 2 42.22 -25.62 -1.31
C THR A 2 40.95 -24.78 -1.31
N ARG A 3 39.81 -25.41 -0.97
CA ARG A 3 38.52 -24.72 -0.80
C ARG A 3 38.41 -24.21 0.64
N SER A 4 38.33 -22.90 0.80
CA SER A 4 38.09 -22.20 2.06
C SER A 4 36.60 -22.22 2.39
N LEU A 5 36.24 -22.85 3.53
CA LEU A 5 34.91 -22.73 4.14
C LEU A 5 34.77 -21.37 4.82
N LYS A 6 33.97 -20.46 4.25
CA LYS A 6 33.50 -19.25 4.94
C LYS A 6 32.32 -19.63 5.86
N ARG A 7 32.58 -19.61 7.17
CA ARG A 7 31.58 -19.73 8.25
C ARG A 7 30.53 -18.62 8.13
N ARG A 8 29.25 -18.98 7.96
CA ARG A 8 28.11 -18.09 8.21
C ARG A 8 27.93 -17.98 9.73
N ARG A 9 28.03 -16.76 10.28
CA ARG A 9 27.64 -16.45 11.66
C ARG A 9 26.16 -16.09 11.65
N CYS A 10 25.31 -16.93 12.22
CA CYS A 10 23.97 -16.55 12.66
C CYS A 10 24.10 -15.49 13.76
N LEU A 11 23.71 -14.25 13.47
CA LEU A 11 23.39 -13.28 14.50
C LEU A 11 21.88 -13.36 14.73
N LEU A 12 21.50 -13.93 15.88
CA LEU A 12 20.16 -13.85 16.44
C LEU A 12 19.86 -12.39 16.76
N LEU A 13 19.01 -11.74 15.96
CA LEU A 13 18.39 -10.48 16.33
C LEU A 13 17.20 -10.79 17.25
N LEU A 14 17.35 -10.47 18.53
CA LEU A 14 16.26 -10.41 19.51
C LEU A 14 15.26 -9.33 19.11
N PRO A 15 13.94 -9.60 19.07
CA PRO A 15 12.96 -8.53 18.90
C PRO A 15 12.74 -7.82 20.24
N PHE A 16 13.10 -6.53 20.28
CA PHE A 16 12.64 -5.61 21.31
C PHE A 16 11.14 -5.37 21.13
N VAL A 17 10.34 -5.96 22.02
CA VAL A 17 8.90 -5.69 22.15
C VAL A 17 8.75 -4.31 22.79
N ILE A 18 8.24 -3.32 22.03
CA ILE A 18 7.80 -2.04 22.59
C ILE A 18 6.28 -1.98 22.47
N LEU A 19 5.63 -2.15 23.61
CA LEU A 19 4.20 -1.91 23.81
C LEU A 19 3.95 -0.40 23.73
N VAL A 20 3.44 0.09 22.60
CA VAL A 20 2.99 1.48 22.48
C VAL A 20 1.60 1.59 23.13
N HIS A 21 1.58 1.97 24.41
CA HIS A 21 0.39 2.53 25.05
C HIS A 21 0.16 3.95 24.51
N SER A 22 -0.74 4.10 23.55
CA SER A 22 -1.34 5.39 23.21
C SER A 22 -2.86 5.29 23.40
N ALA A 23 -3.28 5.18 24.66
CA ALA A 23 -4.65 5.43 25.06
C ALA A 23 -4.76 6.91 25.45
N GLN A 24 -5.39 7.74 24.62
CA GLN A 24 -6.03 8.99 25.08
C GLN A 24 -7.02 9.51 24.02
N GLY A 25 -8.28 9.64 24.44
CA GLY A 25 -9.26 10.59 23.89
C GLY A 25 -10.20 10.08 22.78
N PHE A 26 -11.10 9.14 23.10
CA PHE A 26 -12.27 8.88 22.25
C PHE A 26 -13.48 9.62 22.83
N SER A 27 -14.01 10.61 22.10
CA SER A 27 -15.32 11.20 22.37
C SER A 27 -16.31 10.57 21.39
N PRO A 28 -17.34 9.82 21.85
CA PRO A 28 -18.32 9.25 20.95
C PRO A 28 -19.21 10.37 20.38
N SER A 29 -19.15 10.57 19.06
CA SER A 29 -20.12 11.40 18.34
C SER A 29 -21.47 10.64 18.22
N PRO A 30 -22.59 11.36 18.08
CA PRO A 30 -23.90 10.83 18.42
C PRO A 30 -24.39 9.80 17.41
N THR A 31 -25.05 8.79 17.97
CA THR A 31 -25.75 7.66 17.35
C THR A 31 -26.50 8.04 16.08
N ARG A 32 -26.02 7.56 14.93
CA ARG A 32 -26.75 7.55 13.66
C ARG A 32 -27.67 6.32 13.65
N ASN A 33 -28.95 6.54 13.40
CA ASN A 33 -30.01 5.55 13.50
C ASN A 33 -29.72 4.25 12.74
N ASN A 34 -29.92 3.15 13.47
CA ASN A 34 -29.53 1.80 13.11
C ASN A 34 -30.76 1.08 12.52
N ARG A 35 -31.04 1.24 11.22
CA ARG A 35 -32.02 0.37 10.51
C ARG A 35 -32.07 0.33 8.99
N ASP A 36 -31.31 1.13 8.23
CA ASP A 36 -31.38 1.06 6.76
C ASP A 36 -30.03 0.76 6.11
N ARG A 37 -29.92 -0.48 5.60
CA ARG A 37 -28.87 -1.06 4.74
C ARG A 37 -27.45 -1.08 5.33
N LEU A 38 -26.85 -2.27 5.31
CA LEU A 38 -25.39 -2.48 5.26
C LEU A 38 -24.85 -1.94 3.92
N THR A 39 -25.01 -0.64 3.66
CA THR A 39 -24.43 0.05 2.51
C THR A 39 -22.93 0.10 2.71
N LEU A 40 -22.24 -0.61 1.86
CA LEU A 40 -20.80 -0.51 1.68
C LEU A 40 -20.41 0.96 1.48
N HIS A 41 -19.37 1.39 2.18
CA HIS A 41 -18.89 2.77 2.18
C HIS A 41 -17.81 3.01 1.12
N LEU A 42 -17.56 2.05 0.23
CA LEU A 42 -16.75 2.27 -0.96
C LEU A 42 -17.36 3.41 -1.78
N ILE A 43 -16.63 4.52 -1.89
CA ILE A 43 -17.05 5.64 -2.73
C ILE A 43 -16.56 5.36 -4.14
N PRO A 44 -17.45 5.08 -5.11
CA PRO A 44 -17.00 4.71 -6.45
C PRO A 44 -16.28 5.88 -7.11
N LEU A 45 -15.12 5.65 -7.72
CA LEU A 45 -14.25 6.74 -8.19
C LEU A 45 -14.96 7.66 -9.19
N ARG A 46 -15.83 7.10 -10.03
CA ARG A 46 -16.66 7.85 -11.00
C ARG A 46 -17.52 8.95 -10.37
N THR A 47 -17.89 8.83 -9.09
CA THR A 47 -18.71 9.85 -8.41
C THR A 47 -17.89 11.06 -8.00
N LEU A 48 -16.58 10.87 -7.81
CA LEU A 48 -15.63 11.92 -7.43
C LEU A 48 -14.85 12.47 -8.62
N TYR A 49 -14.70 11.67 -9.67
CA TYR A 49 -13.97 11.99 -10.89
C TYR A 49 -14.74 11.47 -12.12
N PRO A 50 -15.78 12.21 -12.57
CA PRO A 50 -16.45 11.88 -13.82
C PRO A 50 -15.48 12.10 -14.98
N LYS A 51 -15.01 11.00 -15.58
CA LYS A 51 -14.10 11.05 -16.71
C LYS A 51 -14.85 11.59 -17.93
N VAL A 52 -14.29 12.60 -18.61
CA VAL A 52 -14.82 13.05 -19.89
C VAL A 52 -14.46 12.00 -20.95
N ASP A 53 -15.46 11.54 -21.72
CA ASP A 53 -15.40 10.37 -22.61
C ASP A 53 -14.21 10.33 -23.60
N SER A 54 -13.56 11.46 -23.86
CA SER A 54 -12.49 11.63 -24.86
C SER A 54 -11.11 11.04 -24.49
N THR A 55 -10.94 10.40 -23.33
CA THR A 55 -9.64 9.90 -22.85
C THR A 55 -9.62 8.40 -22.51
N THR A 56 -10.58 7.64 -23.03
CA THR A 56 -10.61 6.19 -22.81
C THR A 56 -9.50 5.51 -23.61
N ASN A 57 -8.43 5.11 -22.91
CA ASN A 57 -7.42 4.23 -23.47
C ASN A 57 -8.07 2.85 -23.74
N GLU A 58 -8.28 2.50 -25.00
CA GLU A 58 -8.87 1.21 -25.41
C GLU A 58 -8.08 0.01 -24.87
N ASN A 59 -6.79 0.20 -24.57
CA ASN A 59 -5.92 -0.82 -24.00
C ASN A 59 -6.02 -0.95 -22.47
N SER A 60 -6.85 -0.13 -21.80
CA SER A 60 -7.09 -0.25 -20.36
C SER A 60 -8.07 -1.39 -20.07
N CYS A 61 -7.76 -2.17 -19.04
CA CYS A 61 -8.68 -3.18 -18.53
C CYS A 61 -9.90 -2.57 -17.80
N LEU A 62 -9.87 -1.27 -17.51
CA LEU A 62 -11.00 -0.52 -16.96
C LEU A 62 -11.79 0.18 -18.08
N ASN A 63 -13.11 0.29 -17.91
CA ASN A 63 -13.98 1.10 -18.77
C ASN A 63 -14.01 2.59 -18.31
N SER A 64 -14.76 3.44 -19.00
CA SER A 64 -14.92 4.86 -18.64
C SER A 64 -15.54 5.09 -17.25
N ASN A 65 -16.30 4.11 -16.76
CA ASN A 65 -16.91 4.12 -15.43
C ASN A 65 -16.00 3.56 -14.34
N PHE A 66 -14.71 3.34 -14.63
CA PHE A 66 -13.73 2.72 -13.74
C PHE A 66 -14.10 1.31 -13.27
N GLN A 67 -14.86 0.57 -14.08
CA GLN A 67 -15.19 -0.83 -13.82
C GLN A 67 -14.30 -1.75 -14.64
N LEU A 68 -14.01 -2.93 -14.11
CA LEU A 68 -13.24 -3.94 -14.82
C LEU A 68 -14.04 -4.45 -16.03
N ARG A 69 -13.45 -4.43 -17.23
CA ARG A 69 -14.12 -4.84 -18.47
C ARG A 69 -14.51 -6.33 -18.49
N SER A 70 -13.68 -7.19 -17.88
CA SER A 70 -13.93 -8.63 -17.81
C SER A 70 -15.00 -9.00 -16.78
N ASP A 71 -15.14 -8.21 -15.72
CA ASP A 71 -16.19 -8.38 -14.70
C ASP A 71 -16.62 -7.00 -14.16
N PRO A 72 -17.66 -6.40 -14.73
CA PRO A 72 -18.14 -5.07 -14.34
C PRO A 72 -18.67 -4.98 -12.90
N SER A 73 -18.77 -6.11 -12.17
CA SER A 73 -19.09 -6.08 -10.74
C SER A 73 -17.95 -5.50 -9.91
N PHE A 74 -16.71 -5.57 -10.40
CA PHE A 74 -15.57 -4.89 -9.80
C PHE A 74 -15.48 -3.46 -10.28
N GLU A 75 -15.41 -2.55 -9.32
CA GLU A 75 -15.32 -1.11 -9.55
C GLU A 75 -14.18 -0.51 -8.73
N LEU A 76 -13.49 0.48 -9.31
CA LEU A 76 -12.47 1.24 -8.62
C LEU A 76 -13.13 2.23 -7.65
N CYS A 77 -12.78 2.13 -6.40
CA CYS A 77 -13.38 2.89 -5.31
C CYS A 77 -12.31 3.54 -4.44
N VAL A 78 -12.67 4.67 -3.82
CA VAL A 78 -11.89 5.29 -2.75
C VAL A 78 -12.24 4.59 -1.43
N VAL A 79 -11.20 4.23 -0.67
CA VAL A 79 -11.34 3.58 0.64
C VAL A 79 -11.71 4.59 1.72
N GLU A 80 -12.77 4.29 2.47
CA GLU A 80 -13.19 5.03 3.66
C GLU A 80 -12.74 4.32 4.96
N GLU A 81 -12.92 4.98 6.11
CA GLU A 81 -12.50 4.45 7.42
C GLU A 81 -13.08 3.06 7.71
N ASP A 82 -14.34 2.85 7.32
CA ASP A 82 -15.03 1.59 7.52
C ASP A 82 -14.46 0.46 6.64
N ASP A 83 -13.82 0.75 5.51
CA ASP A 83 -13.28 -0.24 4.57
C ASP A 83 -11.83 -0.65 4.89
N LEU A 84 -11.18 0.08 5.82
CA LEU A 84 -9.79 -0.13 6.20
C LEU A 84 -9.47 -1.56 6.68
N PRO A 85 -10.30 -2.24 7.50
CA PRO A 85 -9.98 -3.60 7.94
C PRO A 85 -9.86 -4.59 6.78
N ASP A 86 -10.75 -4.51 5.79
CA ASP A 86 -10.73 -5.42 4.64
C ASP A 86 -9.57 -5.05 3.69
N THR A 87 -9.30 -3.76 3.51
CA THR A 87 -8.14 -3.26 2.75
C THR A 87 -6.81 -3.70 3.38
N ALA A 88 -6.67 -3.56 4.71
CA ALA A 88 -5.45 -3.96 5.42
C ALA A 88 -5.22 -5.48 5.34
N ARG A 89 -6.28 -6.29 5.47
CA ARG A 89 -6.19 -7.75 5.24
C ARG A 89 -5.71 -8.05 3.82
N PHE A 90 -6.31 -7.41 2.81
CA PHE A 90 -5.92 -7.60 1.42
C PHE A 90 -4.45 -7.26 1.16
N VAL A 91 -3.98 -6.14 1.70
CA VAL A 91 -2.57 -5.72 1.59
C VAL A 91 -1.65 -6.75 2.26
N VAL A 92 -1.95 -7.17 3.48
CA VAL A 92 -1.15 -8.18 4.20
C VAL A 92 -1.16 -9.52 3.48
N GLU A 93 -2.30 -9.98 2.96
CA GLU A 93 -2.38 -11.23 2.20
C GLU A 93 -1.59 -11.13 0.88
N SER A 94 -1.62 -9.98 0.21
CA SER A 94 -0.95 -9.78 -1.08
C SER A 94 0.57 -9.61 -0.99
N PHE A 95 1.08 -9.01 0.10
CA PHE A 95 2.51 -8.84 0.35
C PHE A 95 3.10 -9.94 1.24
N GLY A 96 2.29 -10.57 2.08
CA GLY A 96 2.67 -11.58 3.09
C GLY A 96 2.62 -13.03 2.61
N SER A 97 2.16 -13.30 1.39
CA SER A 97 2.14 -14.66 0.83
C SER A 97 3.54 -15.27 0.63
N GLU A 98 4.58 -14.43 0.53
CA GLU A 98 5.98 -14.84 0.34
C GLU A 98 6.86 -14.58 1.58
N ALA A 99 6.59 -13.52 2.36
CA ALA A 99 7.48 -13.05 3.44
C ALA A 99 7.37 -13.84 4.76
N ILE A 100 6.27 -14.57 4.97
CA ILE A 100 5.98 -15.29 6.23
C ILE A 100 5.78 -16.78 5.92
N ARG A 101 6.69 -17.36 5.14
CA ARG A 101 6.85 -18.83 5.05
C ARG A 101 8.20 -19.20 5.63
N LEU A 102 8.28 -19.15 6.96
CA LEU A 102 9.44 -19.60 7.74
C LEU A 102 9.77 -21.10 7.58
N SER A 103 9.07 -21.83 6.72
CA SER A 103 9.31 -23.26 6.53
C SER A 103 8.82 -23.76 5.16
N ASN A 104 9.68 -23.68 4.14
CA ASN A 104 9.64 -24.65 3.05
C ASN A 104 11.01 -25.35 2.85
N ASP A 105 12.06 -24.87 3.52
CA ASP A 105 13.41 -25.45 3.49
C ASP A 105 13.67 -26.48 4.62
N MET A 106 12.63 -27.02 5.26
CA MET A 106 12.81 -28.14 6.20
C MET A 106 12.94 -29.44 5.41
N THR A 107 14.15 -30.00 5.41
CA THR A 107 14.52 -31.15 4.57
C THR A 107 13.98 -32.50 5.07
N SER A 108 13.37 -32.58 6.26
CA SER A 108 12.84 -33.84 6.82
C SER A 108 11.38 -33.74 7.31
N SER A 109 10.57 -34.75 6.99
CA SER A 109 9.14 -34.82 7.37
C SER A 109 8.90 -34.86 8.89
N PHE A 110 9.90 -35.30 9.66
CA PHE A 110 9.82 -35.37 11.11
C PHE A 110 10.06 -34.03 11.79
N GLU A 111 11.03 -33.24 11.32
CA GLU A 111 11.23 -31.86 11.80
C GLU A 111 10.01 -30.99 11.48
N GLN A 112 9.41 -31.19 10.30
CA GLN A 112 8.18 -30.50 9.91
C GLN A 112 7.05 -30.82 10.89
N PHE A 113 6.81 -32.10 11.21
CA PHE A 113 5.74 -32.50 12.13
C PHE A 113 5.88 -31.87 13.54
N ILE A 114 7.10 -31.78 14.08
CA ILE A 114 7.35 -31.21 15.42
C ILE A 114 7.25 -29.68 15.41
N LEU A 115 7.77 -29.04 14.36
CA LEU A 115 7.89 -27.59 14.32
C LEU A 115 6.63 -26.90 13.75
N GLN A 116 5.78 -27.62 13.01
CA GLN A 116 4.59 -27.05 12.36
C GLN A 116 3.69 -26.27 13.33
N PRO A 117 3.33 -26.77 14.54
CA PRO A 117 2.47 -26.01 15.44
C PRO A 117 3.09 -24.70 15.92
N THR A 118 4.42 -24.69 16.10
CA THR A 118 5.16 -23.50 16.54
C THR A 118 5.30 -22.50 15.40
N VAL A 119 5.59 -22.99 14.19
CA VAL A 119 5.65 -22.17 12.97
C VAL A 119 4.29 -21.57 12.67
N ASP A 120 3.20 -22.33 12.75
CA ASP A 120 1.84 -21.83 12.55
C ASP A 120 1.45 -20.77 13.59
N LEU A 121 1.86 -20.95 14.86
CA LEU A 121 1.66 -19.95 15.91
C LEU A 121 2.45 -18.66 15.64
N LEU A 122 3.71 -18.77 15.22
CA LEU A 122 4.54 -17.62 14.86
C LEU A 122 4.04 -16.91 13.58
N ASN A 123 3.57 -17.67 12.60
CA ASN A 123 2.96 -17.16 11.38
C ASN A 123 1.62 -16.47 11.68
N GLY A 124 0.82 -17.04 12.58
CA GLY A 124 -0.42 -16.42 13.08
C GLY A 124 -0.16 -15.13 13.84
N TYR A 125 0.85 -15.12 14.73
CA TYR A 125 1.25 -13.94 15.48
C TYR A 125 1.77 -12.82 14.56
N SER A 126 2.66 -13.15 13.63
CA SER A 126 3.19 -12.20 12.64
C SER A 126 2.10 -11.66 11.72
N GLY A 127 1.12 -12.47 11.33
CA GLY A 127 -0.05 -12.02 10.58
C GLY A 127 -0.89 -10.99 11.34
N ILE A 128 -1.14 -11.20 12.64
CA ILE A 128 -1.88 -10.23 13.48
C ILE A 128 -1.10 -8.92 13.63
N VAL A 129 0.21 -8.99 13.88
CA VAL A 129 1.05 -7.81 14.02
C VAL A 129 1.12 -7.02 12.70
N ALA A 130 1.36 -7.70 11.58
CA ALA A 130 1.38 -7.09 10.25
C ALA A 130 0.04 -6.43 9.93
N PHE A 131 -1.08 -7.10 10.23
CA PHE A 131 -2.41 -6.53 10.08
C PHE A 131 -2.60 -5.27 10.91
N ALA A 132 -2.25 -5.31 12.20
CA ALA A 132 -2.39 -4.16 13.09
C ALA A 132 -1.53 -2.98 12.64
N GLU A 133 -0.31 -3.23 12.18
CA GLU A 133 0.62 -2.21 11.68
C GLU A 133 0.10 -1.57 10.38
N VAL A 134 -0.31 -2.39 9.41
CA VAL A 134 -0.89 -1.91 8.14
C VAL A 134 -2.17 -1.13 8.41
N LEU A 135 -3.05 -1.65 9.26
CA LEU A 135 -4.31 -0.99 9.61
C LEU A 135 -4.07 0.36 10.31
N ALA A 136 -3.19 0.40 11.31
CA ALA A 136 -2.84 1.63 12.01
C ALA A 136 -2.20 2.66 11.07
N GLY A 137 -1.31 2.19 10.18
CA GLY A 137 -0.67 3.01 9.15
C GLY A 137 -1.68 3.62 8.18
N LEU A 138 -2.55 2.79 7.58
CA LEU A 138 -3.60 3.26 6.67
C LEU A 138 -4.54 4.23 7.37
N ARG A 139 -4.99 3.91 8.59
CA ARG A 139 -5.87 4.78 9.38
C ARG A 139 -5.24 6.13 9.65
N SER A 140 -3.97 6.15 10.06
CA SER A 140 -3.23 7.40 10.28
C SER A 140 -3.14 8.26 9.03
N ARG A 141 -2.98 7.65 7.85
CA ARG A 141 -2.76 8.35 6.59
C ARG A 141 -4.06 8.83 5.92
N ILE A 142 -5.16 8.10 6.08
CA ILE A 142 -6.45 8.58 5.57
C ILE A 142 -7.09 9.61 6.51
N ARG A 143 -6.71 9.63 7.79
CA ARG A 143 -7.30 10.55 8.79
C ARG A 143 -7.18 12.01 8.37
N GLY A 144 -6.06 12.41 7.76
CA GLY A 144 -5.86 13.77 7.26
C GLY A 144 -6.86 14.17 6.17
N ARG A 145 -7.29 13.22 5.33
CA ARG A 145 -8.35 13.42 4.33
C ARG A 145 -9.72 13.55 5.01
N LEU A 146 -10.02 12.67 5.97
CA LEU A 146 -11.31 12.64 6.66
C LEU A 146 -11.54 13.87 7.54
N THR A 147 -10.52 14.35 8.25
CA THR A 147 -10.66 15.50 9.16
C THR A 147 -10.80 16.83 8.43
N LYS A 148 -10.15 16.99 7.27
CA LYS A 148 -10.24 18.22 6.46
C LYS A 148 -11.58 18.38 5.73
N ASN A 149 -12.53 17.45 5.90
CA ASN A 149 -13.86 17.40 5.25
C ASN A 149 -13.81 17.54 3.72
N ASN A 150 -12.63 17.32 3.12
CA ASN A 150 -12.43 17.20 1.70
C ASN A 150 -12.73 15.74 1.32
N MET A 151 -14.02 15.40 1.26
CA MET A 151 -14.47 14.09 0.75
C MET A 151 -14.20 13.91 -0.76
N GLY A 152 -13.70 14.93 -1.45
CA GLY A 152 -13.31 14.86 -2.85
C GLY A 152 -11.88 14.33 -3.05
N LEU A 153 -11.51 14.12 -4.31
CA LEU A 153 -10.13 13.78 -4.71
C LEU A 153 -9.16 14.96 -4.65
N ARG A 154 -9.58 16.08 -4.05
CA ARG A 154 -8.75 17.28 -3.93
C ARG A 154 -7.57 16.96 -3.02
N GLY A 155 -6.43 16.71 -3.65
CA GLY A 155 -5.16 16.61 -2.96
C GLY A 155 -4.61 17.99 -2.62
N PRO A 156 -3.57 18.03 -1.79
CA PRO A 156 -2.87 19.26 -1.47
C PRO A 156 -2.07 19.75 -2.68
N TYR A 157 -2.18 21.03 -3.00
CA TYR A 157 -1.40 21.64 -4.06
C TYR A 157 0.09 21.70 -3.69
N PRO A 158 1.01 21.81 -4.68
CA PRO A 158 2.45 21.87 -4.44
C PRO A 158 2.90 22.95 -3.43
N ASP A 159 2.08 23.99 -3.23
CA ASP A 159 2.38 25.13 -2.36
C ASP A 159 1.83 24.98 -0.92
N GLU A 160 1.11 23.91 -0.59
CA GLU A 160 0.53 23.69 0.74
C GLU A 160 1.53 23.06 1.72
N GLU A 161 1.79 23.73 2.84
CA GLU A 161 2.81 23.33 3.83
C GLU A 161 2.46 21.99 4.56
N ASP A 162 1.17 21.64 4.64
CA ASP A 162 0.63 20.46 5.35
C ASP A 162 0.20 19.30 4.43
N ALA A 163 0.77 19.22 3.22
CA ALA A 163 0.39 18.19 2.23
C ALA A 163 0.73 16.75 2.64
N THR A 164 1.72 16.56 3.52
CA THR A 164 2.29 15.23 3.83
C THR A 164 1.35 14.28 4.59
N GLU A 165 0.21 14.77 5.08
CA GLU A 165 -0.75 13.97 5.86
C GLU A 165 -1.93 13.43 5.04
N THR A 166 -1.96 13.69 3.74
CA THR A 166 -3.03 13.18 2.86
C THR A 166 -2.55 12.01 2.03
N ALA A 167 -3.23 10.87 2.21
CA ALA A 167 -3.15 9.73 1.31
C ALA A 167 -4.52 9.42 0.71
N LEU A 168 -4.49 9.00 -0.56
CA LEU A 168 -5.60 8.44 -1.30
C LEU A 168 -5.32 6.95 -1.47
N VAL A 169 -6.24 6.11 -0.99
CA VAL A 169 -6.16 4.67 -1.20
C VAL A 169 -7.30 4.28 -2.14
N LEU A 170 -6.94 3.70 -3.28
CA LEU A 170 -7.89 3.20 -4.26
C LEU A 170 -7.88 1.68 -4.23
N VAL A 171 -9.06 1.08 -4.28
CA VAL A 171 -9.25 -0.37 -4.37
C VAL A 171 -10.15 -0.72 -5.54
N LEU A 172 -9.78 -1.74 -6.31
CA LEU A 172 -10.66 -2.37 -7.28
C LEU A 172 -11.41 -3.48 -6.53
N ALA A 173 -12.68 -3.25 -6.24
CA ALA A 173 -13.43 -4.07 -5.30
C ALA A 173 -14.90 -4.21 -5.68
N ARG A 174 -15.56 -5.18 -5.04
CA ARG A 174 -17.01 -5.35 -5.12
C ARG A 174 -17.62 -5.72 -3.75
N PRO A 175 -18.92 -5.45 -3.56
CA PRO A 175 -19.71 -6.02 -2.48
C PRO A 175 -19.62 -7.55 -2.41
N VAL A 176 -19.35 -8.12 -1.24
CA VAL A 176 -19.58 -9.57 -1.04
C VAL A 176 -21.09 -9.77 -0.84
N GLN A 177 -21.73 -10.57 -1.69
CA GLN A 177 -23.14 -10.93 -1.52
C GLN A 177 -23.28 -11.94 -0.37
N ASN A 178 -24.27 -11.74 0.51
CA ASN A 178 -24.51 -12.56 1.70
C ASN A 178 -24.78 -14.06 1.42
N ASP A 179 -24.98 -14.47 0.17
CA ASP A 179 -25.33 -15.85 -0.19
C ASP A 179 -24.13 -16.81 -0.32
N THR A 180 -22.90 -16.31 -0.33
CA THR A 180 -21.72 -17.20 -0.35
C THR A 180 -21.39 -17.72 1.05
N LYS A 181 -22.15 -18.72 1.52
CA LYS A 181 -21.88 -19.60 2.68
C LYS A 181 -20.53 -20.35 2.66
N LYS A 182 -19.59 -19.96 1.79
CA LYS A 182 -18.40 -20.76 1.45
C LYS A 182 -17.05 -20.17 1.83
N MET A 183 -16.97 -18.99 2.44
CA MET A 183 -15.71 -18.52 3.00
C MET A 183 -15.83 -18.11 4.45
N ASN A 184 -15.04 -18.80 5.28
CA ASN A 184 -14.89 -18.64 6.72
C ASN A 184 -14.17 -17.33 7.12
N LYS A 185 -14.24 -16.30 6.26
CA LYS A 185 -13.55 -15.02 6.43
C LYS A 185 -14.60 -13.91 6.37
N ASN A 186 -14.72 -13.13 7.45
CA ASN A 186 -15.66 -11.99 7.58
C ASN A 186 -15.26 -10.79 6.69
N TRP A 187 -15.21 -10.97 5.36
CA TRP A 187 -15.00 -9.90 4.40
C TRP A 187 -16.34 -9.25 4.05
N ARG A 188 -16.39 -7.93 4.06
CA ARG A 188 -17.55 -7.17 3.54
C ARG A 188 -17.37 -6.82 2.07
N ILE A 189 -16.13 -6.64 1.64
CA ILE A 189 -15.74 -6.31 0.28
C ILE A 189 -14.74 -7.34 -0.24
N GLU A 190 -14.91 -7.75 -1.49
CA GLU A 190 -13.91 -8.53 -2.20
C GLU A 190 -13.01 -7.54 -2.95
N ILE A 191 -11.73 -7.50 -2.60
CA ILE A 191 -10.72 -6.63 -3.21
C ILE A 191 -9.83 -7.49 -4.09
N ILE A 192 -9.59 -7.04 -5.33
CA ILE A 192 -8.68 -7.71 -6.26
C ILE A 192 -7.46 -6.87 -6.63
N GLY A 193 -7.47 -5.58 -6.28
CA GLY A 193 -6.32 -4.69 -6.44
C GLY A 193 -6.40 -3.49 -5.51
N SER A 194 -5.24 -2.98 -5.10
CA SER A 194 -5.10 -1.79 -4.26
C SER A 194 -3.92 -0.96 -4.70
N VAL A 195 -4.02 0.36 -4.57
CA VAL A 195 -2.91 1.31 -4.75
C VAL A 195 -3.07 2.48 -3.80
N GLU A 196 -1.96 2.93 -3.22
CA GLU A 196 -1.91 4.11 -2.36
C GLU A 196 -1.11 5.23 -3.03
N LEU A 197 -1.71 6.41 -3.13
CA LEU A 197 -1.09 7.64 -3.58
C LEU A 197 -1.00 8.61 -2.41
N ARG A 198 0.17 9.16 -2.13
CA ARG A 198 0.37 10.11 -1.01
C ARG A 198 1.35 11.20 -1.38
N ILE A 199 1.32 12.31 -0.67
CA ILE A 199 2.37 13.33 -0.81
C ILE A 199 3.50 13.05 0.17
N GLN A 200 4.72 13.04 -0.36
CA GLN A 200 5.91 12.86 0.46
C GLN A 200 7.04 13.80 0.05
N PRO A 201 7.96 14.12 0.99
CA PRO A 201 9.18 14.83 0.66
C PRO A 201 10.01 14.01 -0.35
N CYS A 202 10.40 14.63 -1.46
CA CYS A 202 11.26 14.06 -2.49
C CYS A 202 12.75 14.05 -2.05
N ASP A 203 13.03 13.53 -0.86
CA ASP A 203 14.37 13.35 -0.29
C ASP A 203 15.01 12.01 -0.68
N ALA A 204 14.28 11.21 -1.46
CA ALA A 204 14.63 9.85 -1.88
C ALA A 204 14.90 8.89 -0.71
N LYS A 205 14.42 9.25 0.49
CA LYS A 205 14.34 8.38 1.64
C LYS A 205 13.11 7.49 1.49
N ILE A 206 13.26 6.20 1.77
CA ILE A 206 12.10 5.32 1.89
C ILE A 206 11.43 5.68 3.23
N PRO A 207 10.12 5.88 3.26
CA PRO A 207 9.43 6.11 4.51
C PRO A 207 9.46 4.83 5.34
N PHE A 208 10.21 4.84 6.44
CA PHE A 208 10.21 3.71 7.38
C PHE A 208 8.84 3.50 8.00
N THR A 209 8.59 2.26 8.43
CA THR A 209 7.40 1.83 9.17
C THR A 209 7.26 2.47 10.56
N LEU A 210 8.28 3.17 11.06
CA LEU A 210 8.27 3.85 12.36
C LEU A 210 8.27 5.38 12.17
N PRO A 211 7.09 6.03 12.08
CA PRO A 211 6.96 7.46 11.81
C PRO A 211 7.69 8.35 12.83
N TRP A 212 7.83 7.88 14.07
CA TRP A 212 8.47 8.65 15.14
C TRP A 212 9.99 8.70 14.99
N LEU A 213 10.62 7.61 14.54
CA LEU A 213 12.05 7.56 14.30
C LEU A 213 12.43 8.41 13.09
N ASP A 214 11.60 8.36 12.04
CA ASP A 214 11.77 9.20 10.85
C ASP A 214 11.64 10.70 11.20
N ARG A 215 10.66 11.08 12.03
CA ARG A 215 10.54 12.45 12.55
C ARG A 215 11.75 12.89 13.37
N LEU A 216 12.29 12.00 14.22
CA LEU A 216 13.46 12.31 15.04
C LEU A 216 14.70 12.50 14.16
N GLU A 217 14.94 11.60 13.22
CA GLU A 217 16.07 11.68 12.29
C GLU A 217 15.98 12.95 11.41
N ARG A 218 14.79 13.27 10.89
CA ARG A 218 14.55 14.51 10.12
C ARG A 218 14.80 15.77 10.95
N ARG A 219 14.43 15.77 12.24
CA ARG A 219 14.74 16.89 13.15
C ARG A 219 16.24 17.06 13.40
N LEU A 220 16.98 15.96 13.42
CA LEU A 220 18.42 15.97 13.65
C LEU A 220 19.23 16.29 12.39
N TRP A 221 18.74 15.92 11.20
CA TRP A 221 19.40 16.13 9.90
C TRP A 221 19.13 17.51 9.28
N ASN A 222 18.66 18.49 10.07
CA ASN A 222 18.25 19.81 9.58
C ASN A 222 19.46 20.64 9.06
N LYS A 223 19.85 20.40 7.80
CA LYS A 223 20.40 21.42 6.90
C LYS A 223 19.27 21.87 5.97
N SER A 224 19.00 23.16 6.05
CA SER A 224 17.93 23.89 5.37
C SER A 224 17.96 23.74 3.85
N THR A 225 17.33 22.69 3.33
CA THR A 225 16.86 22.62 1.94
C THR A 225 15.38 22.32 2.00
N LYS A 226 14.54 23.22 1.46
CA LYS A 226 13.11 22.92 1.25
C LYS A 226 13.02 21.67 0.38
N VAL A 227 12.72 20.53 0.98
CA VAL A 227 12.50 19.30 0.23
C VAL A 227 11.16 19.45 -0.47
N GLN A 228 11.19 19.43 -1.80
CA GLN A 228 9.97 19.54 -2.59
C GLN A 228 9.07 18.34 -2.30
N GLN A 229 7.81 18.60 -1.97
CA GLN A 229 6.80 17.59 -1.81
C GLN A 229 6.36 17.08 -3.19
N GLN A 230 6.23 15.76 -3.32
CA GLN A 230 5.87 15.11 -4.59
C GLN A 230 4.92 13.92 -4.33
N PRO A 231 4.03 13.62 -5.28
CA PRO A 231 3.23 12.41 -5.29
C PRO A 231 4.11 11.16 -5.26
N TYR A 232 3.75 10.25 -4.35
CA TYR A 232 4.42 8.99 -4.11
C TYR A 232 3.42 7.84 -4.26
N LEU A 233 3.71 6.94 -5.20
CA LEU A 233 2.95 5.73 -5.43
C LEU A 233 3.49 4.61 -4.55
N SER A 234 2.59 3.94 -3.80
CA SER A 234 2.96 2.86 -2.89
C SER A 234 1.86 1.82 -2.71
N ASN A 235 2.19 0.74 -2.01
CA ASN A 235 1.24 -0.32 -1.65
C ASN A 235 0.40 -0.84 -2.84
N LEU A 236 0.98 -0.80 -4.05
CA LEU A 236 0.37 -1.34 -5.26
C LEU A 236 0.43 -2.87 -5.18
N CYS A 237 -0.73 -3.51 -5.13
CA CYS A 237 -0.83 -4.96 -5.20
C CYS A 237 -2.08 -5.40 -5.97
N VAL A 238 -1.98 -6.57 -6.59
CA VAL A 238 -3.06 -7.24 -7.32
C VAL A 238 -3.12 -8.68 -6.82
N ALA A 239 -4.34 -9.15 -6.53
CA ALA A 239 -4.61 -10.52 -6.15
C ALA A 239 -4.00 -11.48 -7.17
N GLU A 240 -3.33 -12.53 -6.70
CA GLU A 240 -2.56 -13.44 -7.56
C GLU A 240 -3.38 -14.00 -8.73
N ALA A 241 -4.62 -14.42 -8.45
CA ALA A 241 -5.56 -14.94 -9.46
C ALA A 241 -5.96 -13.93 -10.55
N TYR A 242 -5.71 -12.64 -10.34
CA TYR A 242 -6.06 -11.54 -11.24
C TYR A 242 -4.83 -10.85 -11.87
N ARG A 243 -3.61 -11.34 -11.60
CA ARG A 243 -2.38 -10.85 -12.23
C ARG A 243 -2.36 -11.19 -13.73
N GLY A 244 -1.53 -10.46 -14.49
CA GLY A 244 -1.44 -10.63 -15.95
C GLY A 244 -2.59 -10.00 -16.76
N GLN A 245 -3.59 -9.40 -16.10
CA GLN A 245 -4.76 -8.79 -16.75
C GLN A 245 -4.66 -7.25 -16.87
N SER A 246 -3.44 -6.70 -16.82
CA SER A 246 -3.18 -5.25 -16.86
C SER A 246 -3.82 -4.41 -15.73
N ILE A 247 -4.37 -5.02 -14.68
CA ILE A 247 -4.96 -4.31 -13.53
C ILE A 247 -3.95 -3.37 -12.86
N GLY A 248 -2.74 -3.86 -12.58
CA GLY A 248 -1.69 -3.02 -11.99
C GLY A 248 -1.35 -1.79 -12.85
N ARG A 249 -1.33 -1.95 -14.17
CA ARG A 249 -1.12 -0.84 -15.11
C ARG A 249 -2.27 0.17 -15.06
N ALA A 250 -3.52 -0.29 -15.00
CA ALA A 250 -4.68 0.59 -14.90
C ALA A 250 -4.68 1.37 -13.57
N LEU A 251 -4.35 0.73 -12.45
CA LEU A 251 -4.22 1.39 -11.15
C LEU A 251 -3.14 2.48 -11.17
N VAL A 252 -1.97 2.19 -11.76
CA VAL A 252 -0.88 3.17 -11.95
C VAL A 252 -1.36 4.36 -12.77
N GLN A 253 -2.00 4.12 -13.92
CA GLN A 253 -2.54 5.20 -14.77
C GLN A 253 -3.58 6.06 -14.05
N CYS A 254 -4.46 5.45 -13.24
CA CYS A 254 -5.44 6.19 -12.46
C CYS A 254 -4.79 7.15 -11.46
N VAL A 255 -3.78 6.71 -10.70
CA VAL A 255 -3.12 7.57 -9.73
C VAL A 255 -2.23 8.64 -10.39
N GLU A 256 -1.64 8.34 -11.55
CA GLU A 256 -0.92 9.33 -12.37
C GLU A 256 -1.86 10.42 -12.86
N GLU A 257 -3.02 10.04 -13.39
CA GLU A 257 -4.05 10.97 -13.86
C GLU A 257 -4.51 11.87 -12.70
N ILE A 258 -4.83 11.30 -11.54
CA ILE A 258 -5.23 12.08 -10.35
C ILE A 258 -4.11 13.03 -9.90
N ALA A 259 -2.86 12.55 -9.83
CA ALA A 259 -1.72 13.37 -9.42
C ALA A 259 -1.47 14.55 -10.37
N GLY A 260 -1.61 14.31 -11.69
CA GLY A 260 -1.38 15.33 -12.72
C GLY A 260 -2.54 16.31 -12.84
N THR A 261 -3.75 15.81 -13.07
CA THR A 261 -4.90 16.64 -13.45
C THR A 261 -5.63 17.22 -12.24
N VAL A 262 -5.75 16.44 -11.15
CA VAL A 262 -6.51 16.86 -9.96
C VAL A 262 -5.60 17.57 -8.96
N TRP A 263 -4.40 17.03 -8.73
CA TRP A 263 -3.46 17.58 -7.74
C TRP A 263 -2.48 18.60 -8.34
N GLY A 264 -2.33 18.65 -9.67
CA GLY A 264 -1.53 19.65 -10.37
C GLY A 264 -0.02 19.41 -10.31
N TYR A 265 0.43 18.19 -10.04
CA TYR A 265 1.86 17.86 -10.00
C TYR A 265 2.36 17.45 -11.38
N SER A 266 3.58 17.84 -11.71
CA SER A 266 4.25 17.44 -12.95
C SER A 266 5.08 16.17 -12.80
N LYS A 267 5.12 15.56 -11.62
CA LYS A 267 6.03 14.47 -11.28
C LYS A 267 5.41 13.51 -10.28
N ILE A 268 5.73 12.23 -10.42
CA ILE A 268 5.40 11.18 -9.45
C ILE A 268 6.62 10.27 -9.29
N TYR A 269 6.79 9.71 -8.09
CA TYR A 269 7.89 8.79 -7.81
C TYR A 269 7.45 7.61 -6.96
N LEU A 270 8.30 6.58 -6.94
CA LEU A 270 8.09 5.36 -6.16
C LEU A 270 9.42 4.64 -5.91
N HIS A 271 9.35 3.61 -5.07
CA HIS A 271 10.47 2.70 -4.81
C HIS A 271 10.13 1.28 -5.26
N VAL A 272 11.11 0.59 -5.82
CA VAL A 272 11.00 -0.81 -6.27
C VAL A 272 12.18 -1.59 -5.73
N ASP A 273 11.91 -2.72 -5.09
CA ASP A 273 12.94 -3.71 -4.76
C ASP A 273 13.54 -4.28 -6.06
N VAL A 274 14.87 -4.30 -6.18
CA VAL A 274 15.57 -4.81 -7.37
C VAL A 274 15.19 -6.26 -7.69
N ASP A 275 14.86 -7.06 -6.67
CA ASP A 275 14.44 -8.46 -6.86
C ASP A 275 12.98 -8.58 -7.35
N ASN A 276 12.18 -7.51 -7.24
CA ASN A 276 10.80 -7.50 -7.72
C ASN A 276 10.72 -7.20 -9.23
N THR A 277 11.13 -8.19 -10.03
CA THR A 277 11.16 -8.12 -11.50
C THR A 277 9.79 -7.77 -12.11
N ALA A 278 8.69 -8.24 -11.52
CA ALA A 278 7.34 -7.92 -11.99
C ALA A 278 6.99 -6.44 -11.81
N ALA A 279 7.31 -5.86 -10.65
CA ALA A 279 7.13 -4.43 -10.42
C ALA A 279 8.07 -3.60 -11.31
N TYR A 280 9.33 -4.01 -11.45
CA TYR A 280 10.30 -3.35 -12.33
C TYR A 280 9.77 -3.26 -13.78
N GLN A 281 9.30 -4.38 -14.34
CA GLN A 281 8.74 -4.42 -15.70
C GLN A 281 7.45 -3.60 -15.82
N LEU A 282 6.60 -3.61 -14.79
CA LEU A 282 5.38 -2.80 -14.77
C LEU A 282 5.72 -1.31 -14.87
N TYR A 283 6.58 -0.80 -13.99
CA TYR A 283 6.86 0.63 -13.90
C TYR A 283 7.71 1.14 -15.08
N THR A 284 8.71 0.38 -15.51
CA THR A 284 9.47 0.74 -16.73
C THR A 284 8.55 0.74 -17.96
N GLY A 285 7.66 -0.26 -18.08
CA GLY A 285 6.66 -0.35 -19.13
C GLY A 285 5.58 0.73 -19.09
N THR A 286 5.40 1.44 -17.97
CA THR A 286 4.52 2.62 -17.86
C THR A 286 5.27 3.94 -17.95
N GLY A 287 6.58 3.93 -18.23
CA GLY A 287 7.40 5.12 -18.49
C GLY A 287 8.12 5.69 -17.28
N TYR A 288 8.17 4.97 -16.16
CA TYR A 288 9.05 5.35 -15.05
C TYR A 288 10.50 5.07 -15.41
N ARG A 289 11.40 5.95 -14.97
CA ARG A 289 12.84 5.80 -15.11
C ARG A 289 13.46 5.57 -13.74
N ASP A 290 14.30 4.54 -13.64
CA ASP A 290 15.19 4.36 -12.50
C ASP A 290 16.25 5.47 -12.52
N VAL A 291 16.32 6.27 -11.46
CA VAL A 291 17.34 7.33 -11.32
C VAL A 291 18.36 7.01 -10.22
N GLY A 292 18.50 5.70 -9.92
CA GLY A 292 19.54 5.12 -9.09
C GLY A 292 19.11 4.84 -7.64
N GLN A 293 20.00 4.18 -6.91
CA GLN A 293 19.86 3.93 -5.47
C GLN A 293 20.19 5.21 -4.71
N ARG A 294 19.18 5.83 -4.12
CA ARG A 294 19.34 7.08 -3.37
C ARG A 294 19.31 6.89 -1.86
N TRP A 295 19.08 5.66 -1.39
CA TRP A 295 19.19 5.31 0.02
C TRP A 295 20.07 4.09 0.27
N ASN A 296 21.23 4.32 0.89
CA ASN A 296 22.11 3.26 1.39
C ASN A 296 22.55 3.62 2.83
N PRO A 297 21.67 3.43 3.84
CA PRO A 297 22.08 3.64 5.22
C PRO A 297 22.96 2.45 5.64
N PHE A 298 24.05 2.73 6.35
CA PHE A 298 25.06 1.74 6.72
C PHE A 298 24.52 0.54 7.54
N TRP A 299 23.29 0.63 8.04
CA TRP A 299 22.61 -0.37 8.84
C TRP A 299 21.51 -1.17 8.08
N ALA A 300 21.23 -0.86 6.80
CA ALA A 300 20.12 -1.46 6.05
C ALA A 300 20.36 -2.89 5.52
N GLY A 301 21.58 -3.43 5.58
CA GLY A 301 21.86 -4.76 5.02
C GLY A 301 21.42 -4.87 3.55
N SER A 302 20.69 -5.93 3.18
CA SER A 302 20.17 -6.14 1.82
C SER A 302 19.13 -5.11 1.37
N ALA A 303 18.56 -4.30 2.27
CA ALA A 303 17.63 -3.23 1.89
C ALA A 303 18.34 -2.03 1.20
N ALA A 304 19.64 -2.13 0.96
CA ALA A 304 20.45 -1.18 0.19
C ALA A 304 20.18 -1.23 -1.34
N GLU A 305 19.41 -2.21 -1.83
CA GLU A 305 19.12 -2.40 -3.26
C GLU A 305 17.67 -2.06 -3.61
N ILE A 306 17.20 -0.89 -3.18
CA ILE A 306 15.88 -0.38 -3.57
C ILE A 306 16.07 0.74 -4.59
N GLY A 307 15.56 0.50 -5.80
CA GLY A 307 15.59 1.46 -6.90
C GLY A 307 14.60 2.60 -6.68
N TYR A 308 14.99 3.80 -7.08
CA TYR A 308 14.17 5.01 -7.00
C TYR A 308 13.69 5.41 -8.39
N PHE A 309 12.39 5.29 -8.62
CA PHE A 309 11.76 5.46 -9.92
C PHE A 309 10.98 6.76 -9.99
N VAL A 310 11.14 7.50 -11.09
CA VAL A 310 10.48 8.79 -11.31
C VAL A 310 9.83 8.83 -12.69
N LYS A 311 8.66 9.45 -12.77
CA LYS A 311 7.98 9.75 -14.03
C LYS A 311 7.52 11.21 -14.03
N GLU A 312 7.72 11.88 -15.16
CA GLU A 312 7.11 13.19 -15.43
C GLU A 312 5.66 12.94 -15.89
N LEU A 313 4.73 13.68 -15.31
CA LEU A 313 3.30 13.64 -15.64
C LEU A 313 3.02 14.62 -16.79
N GLN A 314 2.06 14.26 -17.64
CA GLN A 314 1.63 15.05 -18.81
C GLN A 314 0.43 15.93 -18.47
#